data_AF-T0YI56-F1
#
_entry.id   AF-T0YI56-F1
#
_cell.length_a   1.000
_cell.length_b   1.000
_cell.length_c   1.000
_cell.angle_alpha   90.00
_cell.angle_beta   90.00
_cell.angle_gamma   90.00
#
_symmetry.space_group_name_H-M   'P 1'
#
loop_
_entity.id
_entity.type
_entity.pdbx_description
1 polymer ?
#
loop_
_entity_poly.entity_id
_entity_poly.type
_entity_poly.pdbx_seq_one_letter_code
_entity_poly.pdbx_strand_id
1 'polypeptide(L)'
;FAESTRAYINTWLIRFLFRHPMEVQKSAQEYLEMIRQTGFVLDQHGVLLPYLWWSRPTLQGVLELLKLRRVPPPTVRDETLVYLAAVKPGSML
;
A
#
# COMPACT_ATOMS: atom_id res chain seq x y z
N PHE A 1 -0.63 7.86 9.36
CA PHE A 1 -0.48 6.40 9.25
C PHE A 1 0.21 6.10 7.93
N ALA A 2 1.22 5.24 7.92
CA ALA A 2 1.95 4.88 6.72
C ALA A 2 2.35 3.41 6.82
N GLU A 3 1.86 2.58 5.90
CA GLU A 3 2.11 1.14 5.95
C GLU A 3 2.42 0.54 4.57
N SER A 4 3.23 -0.51 4.62
CA SER A 4 3.46 -1.40 3.49
C SER A 4 2.32 -2.40 3.37
N THR A 5 1.85 -2.65 2.15
CA THR A 5 0.75 -3.60 1.94
C THR A 5 1.28 -5.01 1.72
N ARG A 6 0.34 -5.96 1.74
CA ARG A 6 0.59 -7.36 1.34
C ARG A 6 1.29 -7.48 -0.02
N ALA A 7 0.96 -6.62 -0.99
CA ALA A 7 1.53 -6.67 -2.33
C ALA A 7 3.04 -6.40 -2.35
N TYR A 8 3.51 -5.46 -1.53
CA TYR A 8 4.95 -5.18 -1.40
C TYR A 8 5.66 -6.24 -0.56
N ILE A 9 5.08 -6.59 0.59
CA ILE A 9 5.72 -7.52 1.55
C ILE A 9 5.83 -8.93 0.97
N ASN A 10 4.89 -9.34 0.12
CA ASN A 10 4.95 -10.66 -0.52
C ASN A 10 5.97 -10.75 -1.67
N THR A 11 6.70 -9.68 -1.98
CA THR A 11 7.78 -9.77 -2.95
C THR A 11 8.91 -10.65 -2.41
N TRP A 12 9.49 -11.48 -3.28
CA TRP A 12 10.50 -12.47 -2.88
C TRP A 12 11.69 -11.81 -2.15
N LEU A 13 12.11 -10.63 -2.60
CA LEU A 13 13.23 -9.88 -2.02
C LEU A 13 12.92 -9.48 -0.57
N ILE A 14 11.73 -8.95 -0.31
CA ILE A 14 11.32 -8.56 1.03
C ILE A 14 11.15 -9.78 1.93
N ARG A 15 10.54 -10.87 1.44
CA ARG A 15 10.42 -12.13 2.19
C ARG A 15 11.77 -12.77 2.51
N PHE A 16 12.74 -12.59 1.61
CA PHE A 16 14.09 -13.12 1.80
C PHE A 16 14.89 -12.30 2.82
N LEU A 17 14.87 -10.97 2.68
CA LEU A 17 15.61 -10.07 3.58
C LEU A 17 14.96 -9.98 4.97
N PHE A 18 13.64 -10.13 5.05
CA PHE A 18 12.87 -9.98 6.27
C PHE A 18 11.90 -11.16 6.46
N ARG A 19 11.96 -11.83 7.62
CA ARG A 19 11.04 -12.92 7.97
C ARG A 19 9.68 -12.34 8.40
N HIS A 20 8.93 -11.82 7.44
CA HIS A 20 7.64 -11.18 7.70
C HIS A 20 6.52 -12.20 7.95
N PRO A 21 5.68 -12.03 8.99
CA PRO A 21 4.47 -12.82 9.16
C PRO A 21 3.43 -12.42 8.10
N MET A 22 3.18 -13.31 7.14
CA MET A 22 2.32 -13.03 6.00
C MET A 22 0.84 -12.94 6.36
N GLU A 23 0.42 -13.67 7.40
CA GLU A 23 -0.97 -13.76 7.85
C GLU A 23 -1.54 -12.42 8.34
N VAL A 24 -0.66 -11.48 8.71
CA VAL A 24 -1.05 -10.21 9.35
C VAL A 24 -1.25 -9.09 8.33
N GLN A 25 -0.67 -9.24 7.12
CA GLN A 25 -0.57 -8.17 6.14
C GLN A 25 -1.86 -7.97 5.37
N LYS A 26 -2.21 -6.70 5.17
CA LYS A 26 -3.47 -6.25 4.55
C LYS A 26 -3.22 -5.52 3.23
N SER A 27 -4.23 -5.48 2.39
CA SER A 27 -4.30 -4.60 1.23
C SER A 27 -4.51 -3.15 1.69
N ALA A 28 -4.26 -2.18 0.80
CA ALA A 28 -4.52 -0.78 1.11
C ALA A 28 -6.00 -0.56 1.51
N GLN A 29 -6.93 -1.20 0.79
CA GLN A 29 -8.37 -1.06 1.07
C GLN A 29 -8.75 -1.65 2.43
N GLU A 30 -8.20 -2.81 2.79
CA GLU A 30 -8.39 -3.42 4.11
C GLU A 30 -7.86 -2.51 5.24
N TYR A 31 -6.73 -1.84 5.04
CA TYR A 31 -6.22 -0.85 6.00
C TYR A 31 -7.12 0.38 6.12
N LEU A 32 -7.57 0.95 5.00
CA LEU A 32 -8.49 2.09 4.99
C LEU A 32 -9.79 1.75 5.73
N GLU A 33 -10.32 0.55 5.48
CA GLU A 33 -11.53 0.07 6.13
C GLU A 33 -11.35 -0.12 7.63
N MET A 34 -10.24 -0.74 8.05
CA MET A 34 -9.90 -0.89 9.47
C MET A 34 -9.84 0.47 10.20
N ILE A 35 -9.31 1.50 9.56
CA ILE A 35 -9.21 2.84 10.14
C ILE A 35 -10.59 3.49 10.24
N ARG A 36 -11.44 3.35 9.21
CA ARG A 36 -12.83 3.81 9.26
C ARG A 36 -13.62 3.13 10.38
N GLN A 37 -13.48 1.82 10.53
CA GLN A 37 -14.15 1.04 11.57
C GLN A 37 -13.72 1.44 12.98
N THR A 38 -12.50 1.96 13.14
CA THR A 38 -12.00 2.51 14.41
C THR A 38 -12.62 3.88 14.75
N GLY A 39 -13.44 4.44 13.85
CA GLY A 39 -14.12 5.71 14.03
C GLY A 39 -13.32 6.93 13.56
N PHE A 40 -12.28 6.73 12.75
CA PHE A 40 -11.57 7.84 12.11
C PHE A 40 -12.26 8.23 10.80
N VAL A 41 -12.26 9.53 10.52
CA VAL A 41 -12.68 10.09 9.24
C VAL A 41 -11.46 10.24 8.33
N LEU A 42 -11.58 9.69 7.13
CA LEU A 42 -10.58 9.78 6.07
C LEU A 42 -11.03 10.85 5.07
N ASP A 43 -10.22 11.89 4.92
CA ASP A 43 -10.38 12.85 3.83
C ASP A 43 -9.86 12.24 2.52
N GLN A 44 -10.51 12.53 1.40
CA GLN A 44 -10.09 12.04 0.08
C GLN A 44 -8.71 12.56 -0.32
N HIS A 45 -8.36 13.78 0.08
CA HIS A 45 -7.02 14.34 -0.12
C HIS A 45 -6.00 13.83 0.91
N GLY A 46 -6.49 13.29 2.02
CA GLY A 46 -5.68 12.74 3.09
C GLY A 46 -5.12 11.35 2.79
N VAL A 47 -5.54 10.68 1.70
CA VAL A 47 -5.09 9.33 1.33
C VAL A 47 -4.18 9.37 0.11
N LEU A 48 -2.99 8.83 0.25
CA LEU A 48 -2.03 8.65 -0.83
C LEU A 48 -1.71 7.16 -1.00
N LEU A 49 -1.66 6.72 -2.26
CA LEU A 49 -1.34 5.34 -2.64
C LEU A 49 -0.10 5.33 -3.55
N PRO A 50 1.10 5.56 -2.99
CA PRO A 50 2.33 5.55 -3.78
C PRO A 50 2.59 4.17 -4.39
N TYR A 51 2.88 4.17 -5.69
CA TYR A 51 3.17 2.95 -6.44
C TYR A 51 4.52 3.14 -7.12
N LEU A 52 5.60 2.86 -6.40
CA LEU A 52 6.97 3.13 -6.84
C LEU A 52 7.52 1.93 -7.61
N TRP A 53 8.43 2.15 -8.55
CA TRP A 53 8.96 1.07 -9.40
C TRP A 53 9.66 -0.04 -8.59
N TRP A 54 10.31 0.33 -7.49
CA TRP A 54 11.01 -0.58 -6.59
C TRP A 54 10.11 -1.26 -5.56
N SER A 55 8.89 -0.77 -5.34
CA SER A 55 7.91 -1.41 -4.46
C SER A 55 7.09 -2.51 -5.16
N ARG A 56 7.30 -2.69 -6.46
CA ARG A 56 6.62 -3.68 -7.30
C ARG A 56 7.37 -5.01 -7.29
N PRO A 57 6.73 -6.13 -7.66
CA PRO A 57 7.43 -7.39 -7.87
C PRO A 57 8.63 -7.18 -8.80
N THR A 58 9.80 -7.66 -8.39
CA THR A 58 11.10 -7.31 -9.01
C THR A 58 11.15 -7.50 -10.52
N LEU A 59 10.47 -8.54 -11.04
CA LEU A 59 10.39 -8.77 -12.48
C LEU A 59 9.55 -7.73 -13.22
N GLN A 60 8.49 -7.18 -12.61
CA GLN A 60 7.70 -6.11 -13.22
C GLN A 60 8.46 -4.79 -13.23
N GLY A 61 9.09 -4.41 -12.11
CA GLY A 61 9.85 -3.16 -12.01
C GLY A 61 11.03 -3.09 -12.99
N VAL A 62 11.76 -4.20 -13.17
CA VAL A 62 12.88 -4.27 -14.14
C VAL A 62 12.39 -4.26 -15.59
N LEU A 63 11.32 -5.00 -15.91
CA LEU A 63 10.74 -4.99 -17.27
C LEU A 63 10.15 -3.63 -17.65
N GLU A 64 9.57 -2.90 -16.69
CA GLU A 64 9.10 -1.52 -16.90
C GLU A 64 10.26 -0.53 -17.10
N LEU A 65 11.34 -0.66 -16.33
CA LEU A 65 12.55 0.17 -16.51
C LEU A 65 13.15 -0.03 -17.92
N LEU A 66 13.09 -1.26 -18.43
CA LEU A 66 13.47 -1.63 -19.80
C LEU A 66 12.42 -1.26 -20.86
N LYS A 67 11.32 -0.58 -20.48
CA LYS A 67 10.18 -0.20 -21.34
C LYS A 67 9.45 -1.39 -22.01
N LEU A 68 9.61 -2.59 -21.48
CA LEU A 68 9.00 -3.82 -22.00
C LEU A 68 7.58 -4.06 -21.46
N ARG A 69 7.16 -3.32 -20.42
CA ARG A 69 5.84 -3.44 -19.81
C ARG A 69 5.33 -2.08 -19.32
N ARG A 70 4.01 -1.87 -19.36
CA ARG A 70 3.36 -0.65 -18.84
C ARG A 70 2.98 -0.81 -17.37
N VAL A 71 3.03 0.29 -16.64
CA VAL A 71 2.53 0.38 -15.26
C VAL A 71 1.04 0.10 -15.23
N PRO A 72 0.57 -0.87 -14.43
CA PRO A 72 -0.85 -1.12 -14.26
C PRO A 72 -1.56 0.13 -13.72
N PRO A 73 -2.75 0.49 -14.26
CA PRO A 73 -3.52 1.61 -13.72
C PRO A 73 -4.03 1.31 -12.30
N PRO A 74 -4.31 2.34 -11.47
CA PRO A 74 -4.77 2.18 -10.10
C PRO A 74 -6.00 1.28 -9.92
N THR A 75 -6.87 1.19 -10.94
CA THR A 75 -8.11 0.42 -10.90
C THR A 75 -7.93 -1.09 -10.96
N VAL A 76 -6.75 -1.58 -11.39
CA VAL A 76 -6.51 -3.02 -11.63
C VAL A 76 -5.27 -3.54 -10.89
N ARG A 77 -4.66 -2.70 -10.06
CA ARG A 77 -3.38 -3.03 -9.40
C ARG A 77 -3.58 -3.19 -7.91
N ASP A 78 -2.78 -4.06 -7.31
CA ASP A 78 -2.65 -4.11 -5.86
C ASP A 78 -1.69 -3.02 -5.40
N GLU A 79 -2.20 -2.05 -4.65
CA GLU A 79 -1.39 -0.95 -4.13
C GLU A 79 -0.32 -1.49 -3.19
N THR A 80 0.90 -0.95 -3.29
CA THR A 80 2.07 -1.44 -2.54
C THR A 80 2.29 -0.72 -1.21
N LEU A 81 1.78 0.50 -1.11
CA LEU A 81 1.96 1.40 0.03
C LEU A 81 0.64 2.14 0.28
N VAL A 82 0.36 2.45 1.54
CA VAL A 82 -0.77 3.30 1.94
C VAL A 82 -0.28 4.35 2.93
N TYR A 83 -0.37 5.61 2.54
CA TYR A 83 -0.15 6.74 3.44
C TYR A 83 -1.46 7.46 3.63
N LEU A 84 -1.79 7.79 4.88
CA LEU A 84 -2.97 8.57 5.16
C LEU A 84 -2.85 9.46 6.40
N ALA A 85 -3.53 10.59 6.31
CA ALA A 85 -3.92 11.43 7.44
C ALA A 85 -5.40 11.19 7.75
N ALA A 86 -5.70 10.93 9.02
CA ALA A 86 -7.05 10.66 9.50
C ALA A 86 -7.31 11.46 10.76
N VAL A 87 -8.55 11.90 10.94
CA VAL A 87 -8.98 12.70 12.09
C VAL A 87 -10.07 11.95 12.84
N LYS A 88 -10.00 11.94 14.17
CA LYS A 88 -11.09 11.42 14.99
C LYS A 88 -12.12 12.54 15.23
N PRO A 89 -13.40 12.33 14.93
CA PRO A 89 -14.43 13.32 15.26
C PRO A 89 -14.44 13.64 16.75
N GLY A 90 -14.48 14.93 17.10
CA GLY A 90 -14.51 15.38 18.49
C GLY A 90 -13.17 15.41 19.23
N SER A 91 -12.06 15.06 18.59
CA SER A 91 -10.71 15.25 19.17
C SER A 91 -10.07 16.61 18.81
N MET A 92 -10.78 17.46 18.08
CA MET A 92 -10.44 18.87 17.87
C MET A 92 -11.28 19.71 18.84
N LEU A 93 -10.78 19.87 20.07
CA LEU A 93 -11.17 20.90 21.03
C LEU A 93 -9.89 21.59 21.50
#